data_AF-A0A0K6GHC9-F1
#
_entry.id   AF-A0A0K6GHC9-F1
#
_cell.length_a   1.000
_cell.length_b   1.000
_cell.length_c   1.000
_cell.angle_alpha   90.00
_cell.angle_beta   90.00
_cell.angle_gamma   90.00
#
_symmetry.space_group_name_H-M   'P 1'
#
loop_
_entity.id
_entity.type
_entity.pdbx_description
1 polymer ?
#
loop_
_entity_poly.entity_id
_entity_poly.type
_entity_poly.pdbx_seq_one_letter_code
_entity_poly.pdbx_strand_id
1 'polypeptide(L)'
;MASVEASAGRVKRLAYLEPADLRIQQRIGTATTTTTPKPTTTTASTSPTGIPAGAITIGNGGKYSTISAALKDTSSNIYYIYAGTYKEQVYIERANVKIYGQTSNKLDYGSNTVTITNSLSAAQAGNNDKSGTVRIGGSATGVALYNLNIANTYGKGAQAIALSVQAGQFGCYACKLTGYQDTLLANKGTQFYGRSYINGATDFIFGQESSIWITKSTIETVASGYITASGRSSDDANYYVIDNSTIKGTGSCYLGRPWREYARVVFQNSNLGSNIVAAGWKNWNDDTPNTAHVFYGEYNNSGAGAWNSKRVSFATEMSSPISISTVLGSTGWVDSAFM
;
A
#
# COMPACT_ATOMS: atom_id res chain seq x y z
N MET A 1 -75.27 -11.96 -1.20
CA MET A 1 -75.01 -12.74 0.02
C MET A 1 -75.37 -11.83 1.19
N ALA A 2 -76.58 -11.94 1.76
CA ALA A 2 -76.90 -12.82 2.89
C ALA A 2 -76.04 -12.43 4.13
N SER A 3 -76.57 -11.64 5.08
CA SER A 3 -77.32 -12.06 6.30
C SER A 3 -76.38 -12.75 7.33
N VAL A 4 -76.44 -12.69 8.66
CA VAL A 4 -77.34 -12.20 9.72
C VAL A 4 -76.69 -12.69 11.06
N GLU A 5 -77.01 -12.07 12.21
CA GLU A 5 -76.91 -12.55 13.63
C GLU A 5 -75.52 -12.88 14.24
N ALA A 6 -75.14 -12.42 15.46
CA ALA A 6 -75.73 -12.38 16.82
C ALA A 6 -75.49 -13.65 17.67
N SER A 7 -75.46 -13.45 19.00
CA SER A 7 -75.41 -14.43 20.13
C SER A 7 -74.01 -14.65 20.76
N ALA A 8 -73.68 -14.18 21.96
CA ALA A 8 -74.21 -14.41 23.32
C ALA A 8 -73.65 -15.67 24.06
N GLY A 9 -72.80 -15.40 25.06
CA GLY A 9 -72.79 -15.95 26.43
C GLY A 9 -72.63 -17.47 26.70
N ARG A 10 -71.65 -17.83 27.56
CA ARG A 10 -71.93 -18.41 28.90
C ARG A 10 -70.66 -18.67 29.73
N VAL A 11 -70.83 -18.39 31.03
CA VAL A 11 -69.96 -18.65 32.17
C VAL A 11 -70.13 -20.10 32.65
N LYS A 12 -69.07 -20.76 33.19
CA LYS A 12 -69.07 -21.46 34.50
C LYS A 12 -67.79 -22.27 34.82
N ARG A 13 -67.23 -21.91 36.00
CA ARG A 13 -66.78 -22.72 37.16
C ARG A 13 -65.56 -23.66 37.08
N LEU A 14 -64.50 -23.22 37.75
CA LEU A 14 -63.88 -23.77 38.98
C LEU A 14 -64.08 -25.27 39.31
N ALA A 15 -62.95 -25.97 39.50
CA ALA A 15 -62.76 -26.94 40.58
C ALA A 15 -61.27 -26.99 41.00
N TYR A 16 -61.03 -26.70 42.28
CA TYR A 16 -59.83 -27.02 43.07
C TYR A 16 -59.69 -28.54 43.24
N LEU A 17 -58.47 -29.04 43.52
CA LEU A 17 -58.13 -30.01 44.58
C LEU A 17 -56.59 -30.26 44.59
N GLU A 18 -55.93 -29.86 45.69
CA GLU A 18 -54.62 -30.34 46.18
C GLU A 18 -54.85 -31.49 47.21
N PRO A 19 -53.85 -32.03 47.93
CA PRO A 19 -52.54 -32.59 47.56
C PRO A 19 -52.35 -34.03 48.15
N ALA A 20 -51.25 -34.72 47.83
CA ALA A 20 -50.80 -35.85 48.65
C ALA A 20 -49.27 -35.93 48.72
N ASP A 21 -48.77 -35.60 49.91
CA ASP A 21 -47.43 -35.85 50.43
C ASP A 21 -47.20 -37.36 50.63
N LEU A 22 -46.02 -37.88 50.24
CA LEU A 22 -45.50 -39.13 50.77
C LEU A 22 -43.96 -39.10 50.76
N ARG A 23 -43.41 -39.10 51.99
CA ARG A 23 -41.98 -39.04 52.29
C ARG A 23 -41.30 -40.42 52.24
N ILE A 24 -39.98 -40.34 52.28
CA ILE A 24 -38.96 -41.25 52.84
C ILE A 24 -38.43 -42.38 51.94
N GLN A 25 -37.14 -42.32 51.58
CA GLN A 25 -36.05 -43.12 52.16
C GLN A 25 -34.79 -43.00 51.29
N GLN A 26 -33.72 -42.57 51.94
CA GLN A 26 -32.38 -42.43 51.41
C GLN A 26 -31.68 -43.80 51.51
N ARG A 27 -31.17 -44.34 50.40
CA ARG A 27 -30.16 -45.41 50.43
C ARG A 27 -28.99 -45.05 49.52
N ILE A 28 -27.83 -45.05 50.14
CA ILE A 28 -26.50 -44.85 49.56
C ILE A 28 -26.14 -46.09 48.74
N GLY A 29 -25.79 -45.89 47.47
CA GLY A 29 -25.22 -46.90 46.59
C GLY A 29 -24.01 -46.31 45.88
N THR A 30 -22.83 -46.85 46.18
CA THR A 30 -21.54 -46.57 45.53
C THR A 30 -21.61 -46.90 44.05
N ALA A 31 -21.35 -45.91 43.18
CA ALA A 31 -21.27 -46.10 41.74
C ALA A 31 -19.84 -45.83 41.24
N THR A 32 -19.29 -46.88 40.64
CA THR A 32 -18.00 -47.02 39.95
C THR A 32 -17.83 -45.96 38.86
N THR A 33 -16.66 -45.31 38.82
CA THR A 33 -16.25 -44.37 37.78
C THR A 33 -15.94 -45.10 36.47
N THR A 34 -16.85 -44.99 35.51
CA THR A 34 -16.58 -45.35 34.11
C THR A 34 -16.31 -44.07 33.33
N THR A 35 -15.08 -43.90 32.84
CA THR A 35 -14.62 -42.74 32.07
C THR A 35 -15.21 -42.75 30.66
N THR A 36 -16.13 -41.82 30.38
CA THR A 36 -16.58 -41.51 29.01
C THR A 36 -15.58 -40.52 28.36
N PRO A 37 -15.17 -40.72 27.10
CA PRO A 37 -14.32 -39.74 26.41
C PRO A 37 -15.08 -38.43 26.22
N LYS A 38 -14.48 -37.33 26.66
CA LYS A 38 -14.95 -35.97 26.41
C LYS A 38 -14.99 -35.73 24.90
N PRO A 39 -16.07 -35.17 24.32
CA PRO A 39 -16.08 -34.81 22.91
C PRO A 39 -15.00 -33.76 22.68
N THR A 40 -14.03 -34.08 21.82
CA THR A 40 -13.01 -33.14 21.36
C THR A 40 -13.74 -32.02 20.63
N THR A 41 -13.90 -30.89 21.32
CA THR A 41 -14.41 -29.67 20.72
C THR A 41 -13.31 -29.18 19.79
N THR A 42 -13.47 -29.43 18.49
CA THR A 42 -12.67 -28.78 17.46
C THR A 42 -12.93 -27.29 17.60
N THR A 43 -12.02 -26.57 18.26
CA THR A 43 -12.04 -25.11 18.26
C THR A 43 -11.82 -24.68 16.82
N ALA A 44 -12.92 -24.34 16.14
CA ALA A 44 -12.87 -23.56 14.93
C ALA A 44 -12.05 -22.31 15.25
N SER A 45 -10.85 -22.23 14.67
CA SER A 45 -10.03 -21.03 14.70
C SER A 45 -10.83 -19.91 14.03
N THR A 46 -11.47 -19.07 14.83
CA THR A 46 -12.02 -17.82 14.35
C THR A 46 -10.83 -17.00 13.86
N SER A 47 -10.72 -16.79 12.55
CA SER A 47 -9.74 -15.88 11.98
C SER A 47 -9.73 -14.58 12.79
N PRO A 48 -8.57 -14.08 13.24
CA PRO A 48 -8.47 -12.77 13.86
C PRO A 48 -9.22 -11.75 13.02
N THR A 49 -10.07 -10.95 13.66
CA THR A 49 -10.85 -9.88 13.02
C THR A 49 -9.92 -9.04 12.14
N GLY A 50 -10.14 -9.06 10.82
CA GLY A 50 -9.38 -8.25 9.87
C GLY A 50 -8.49 -9.00 8.86
N ILE A 51 -8.31 -10.32 8.99
CA ILE A 51 -7.66 -11.13 7.94
C ILE A 51 -8.66 -11.36 6.79
N PRO A 52 -8.31 -11.04 5.53
CA PRO A 52 -9.16 -11.36 4.38
C PRO A 52 -9.44 -12.86 4.27
N ALA A 53 -10.68 -13.21 3.89
CA ALA A 53 -11.06 -14.60 3.67
C ALA A 53 -10.16 -15.26 2.61
N GLY A 54 -9.73 -16.49 2.87
CA GLY A 54 -8.85 -17.24 1.97
C GLY A 54 -7.40 -16.75 1.92
N ALA A 55 -6.97 -15.86 2.83
CA ALA A 55 -5.58 -15.43 2.88
C ALA A 55 -4.63 -16.56 3.32
N ILE A 56 -3.53 -16.72 2.60
CA ILE A 56 -2.37 -17.48 3.05
C ILE A 56 -1.65 -16.63 4.10
N THR A 57 -1.46 -17.16 5.31
CA THR A 57 -0.88 -16.42 6.44
C THR A 57 0.62 -16.63 6.56
N ILE A 58 1.37 -15.55 6.83
CA ILE A 58 2.82 -15.52 6.94
C ILE A 58 3.25 -14.95 8.28
N GLY A 59 4.27 -15.53 8.91
CA GLY A 59 4.88 -15.05 10.15
C GLY A 59 4.58 -15.91 11.37
N ASN A 60 4.70 -15.30 12.54
CA ASN A 60 4.43 -15.97 13.81
C ASN A 60 2.95 -16.39 13.89
N GLY A 61 2.69 -17.69 13.99
CA GLY A 61 1.33 -18.25 13.93
C GLY A 61 0.72 -18.33 12.52
N GLY A 62 1.49 -18.04 11.46
CA GLY A 62 1.09 -18.21 10.07
C GLY A 62 1.36 -19.61 9.53
N LYS A 63 0.77 -19.93 8.37
CA LYS A 63 1.03 -21.18 7.61
C LYS A 63 2.48 -21.26 7.13
N TYR A 64 3.07 -20.13 6.76
CA TYR A 64 4.45 -20.02 6.31
C TYR A 64 5.25 -19.06 7.19
N SER A 65 6.55 -19.33 7.35
CA SER A 65 7.45 -18.45 8.10
C SER A 65 7.98 -17.27 7.26
N THR A 66 8.09 -17.43 5.94
CA THR A 66 8.62 -16.42 5.03
C THR A 66 7.65 -16.10 3.89
N ILE A 67 7.73 -14.89 3.35
CA ILE A 67 6.90 -14.43 2.24
C ILE A 67 7.27 -15.18 0.97
N SER A 68 8.56 -15.40 0.74
CA SER A 68 9.05 -16.14 -0.43
C SER A 68 8.56 -17.59 -0.47
N ALA A 69 8.42 -18.25 0.69
CA ALA A 69 7.84 -19.58 0.76
C ALA A 69 6.33 -19.55 0.53
N ALA A 70 5.62 -18.56 1.11
CA ALA A 70 4.18 -18.40 0.93
C ALA A 70 3.79 -18.13 -0.53
N LEU A 71 4.58 -17.35 -1.27
CA LEU A 71 4.30 -17.03 -2.68
C LEU A 71 4.35 -18.25 -3.61
N LYS A 72 5.01 -19.35 -3.19
CA LYS A 72 4.97 -20.64 -3.90
C LYS A 72 3.65 -21.38 -3.72
N ASP A 73 2.91 -21.07 -2.66
CA ASP A 73 1.56 -21.56 -2.46
C ASP A 73 0.59 -20.70 -3.28
N THR A 74 0.06 -21.32 -4.33
CA THR A 74 -0.86 -20.69 -5.28
C THR A 74 -2.32 -21.05 -5.04
N SER A 75 -2.64 -21.68 -3.89
CA SER A 75 -4.03 -21.97 -3.50
C SER A 75 -4.87 -20.70 -3.26
N SER A 76 -4.20 -19.55 -3.13
CA SER A 76 -4.79 -18.22 -3.08
C SER A 76 -3.88 -17.20 -3.76
N ASN A 77 -4.45 -16.04 -4.10
CA ASN A 77 -3.72 -14.83 -4.50
C ASN A 77 -3.73 -13.77 -3.39
N ILE A 78 -4.27 -14.11 -2.22
CA ILE A 78 -4.39 -13.22 -1.08
C ILE A 78 -3.42 -13.71 0.00
N TYR A 79 -2.58 -12.80 0.48
CA TYR A 79 -1.58 -13.07 1.49
C TYR A 79 -1.75 -12.11 2.65
N TYR A 80 -1.61 -12.61 3.87
CA TYR A 80 -1.66 -11.82 5.09
C TYR A 80 -0.41 -12.05 5.91
N ILE A 81 0.34 -10.98 6.19
CA ILE A 81 1.59 -11.03 6.93
C ILE A 81 1.34 -10.51 8.34
N TYR A 82 1.60 -11.35 9.34
CA TYR A 82 1.56 -10.95 10.74
C TYR A 82 2.71 -9.98 11.08
N ALA A 83 2.56 -9.24 12.18
CA ALA A 83 3.56 -8.29 12.65
C ALA A 83 4.96 -8.93 12.74
N GLY A 84 5.97 -8.23 12.25
CA GLY A 84 7.34 -8.75 12.23
C GLY A 84 8.26 -8.03 11.26
N THR A 85 9.55 -8.37 11.35
CA THR A 85 10.58 -7.95 10.38
C THR A 85 11.07 -9.16 9.60
N TYR A 86 10.92 -9.10 8.27
CA TYR A 86 11.22 -10.15 7.32
C TYR A 86 12.44 -9.72 6.51
N LYS A 87 13.59 -10.34 6.78
CA LYS A 87 14.86 -10.08 6.09
C LYS A 87 14.96 -10.98 4.87
N GLU A 88 14.38 -10.55 3.76
CA GLU A 88 14.37 -11.31 2.50
C GLU A 88 14.18 -10.39 1.29
N GLN A 89 14.50 -10.91 0.10
CA GLN A 89 14.08 -10.32 -1.16
C GLN A 89 12.85 -11.07 -1.67
N VAL A 90 11.77 -10.33 -1.92
CA VAL A 90 10.48 -10.88 -2.37
C VAL A 90 10.30 -10.61 -3.86
N TYR A 91 9.98 -11.64 -4.63
CA TYR A 91 9.66 -11.52 -6.05
C TYR A 91 8.25 -12.04 -6.35
N ILE A 92 7.40 -11.18 -6.91
CA ILE A 92 6.01 -11.47 -7.24
C ILE A 92 5.89 -11.58 -8.76
N GLU A 93 5.65 -12.79 -9.24
CA GLU A 93 5.60 -13.10 -10.68
C GLU A 93 4.18 -13.28 -11.22
N ARG A 94 3.20 -13.41 -10.32
CA ARG A 94 1.82 -13.74 -10.66
C ARG A 94 0.94 -12.50 -10.64
N ALA A 95 0.01 -12.43 -11.58
CA ALA A 95 -0.99 -11.37 -11.64
C ALA A 95 -1.98 -11.45 -10.46
N ASN A 96 -2.61 -10.32 -10.15
CA ASN A 96 -3.70 -10.18 -9.17
C ASN A 96 -3.36 -10.61 -7.73
N VAL A 97 -2.07 -10.63 -7.38
CA VAL A 97 -1.61 -10.91 -6.00
C VAL A 97 -1.92 -9.71 -5.10
N LYS A 98 -2.55 -9.96 -3.96
CA LYS A 98 -2.81 -8.97 -2.91
C LYS A 98 -2.07 -9.37 -1.64
N ILE A 99 -1.24 -8.48 -1.11
CA ILE A 99 -0.50 -8.72 0.13
C ILE A 99 -0.91 -7.67 1.16
N TYR A 100 -1.38 -8.15 2.31
CA TYR A 100 -1.82 -7.32 3.43
C TYR A 100 -0.86 -7.47 4.60
N GLY A 101 -0.31 -6.37 5.08
CA GLY A 101 0.41 -6.32 6.36
C GLY A 101 -0.55 -6.12 7.53
N GLN A 102 -0.26 -6.76 8.65
CA GLN A 102 -0.93 -6.48 9.92
C GLN A 102 -0.75 -5.00 10.30
N THR A 103 -1.88 -4.37 10.64
CA THR A 103 -1.96 -2.97 11.07
C THR A 103 -3.16 -2.79 11.99
N SER A 104 -3.10 -1.80 12.89
CA SER A 104 -4.25 -1.33 13.66
C SER A 104 -5.14 -0.35 12.88
N ASN A 105 -4.61 0.28 11.82
CA ASN A 105 -5.36 1.20 10.96
C ASN A 105 -4.94 1.03 9.49
N LYS A 106 -5.88 0.60 8.65
CA LYS A 106 -5.62 0.32 7.22
C LYS A 106 -5.32 1.58 6.40
N LEU A 107 -5.80 2.75 6.82
CA LEU A 107 -5.66 4.01 6.08
C LEU A 107 -4.47 4.87 6.54
N ASP A 108 -3.65 4.36 7.45
CA ASP A 108 -2.54 5.07 8.05
C ASP A 108 -1.26 4.22 7.99
N TYR A 109 -0.29 4.67 7.18
CA TYR A 109 1.03 4.05 7.10
C TYR A 109 1.75 4.03 8.46
N GLY A 110 1.41 4.95 9.37
CA GLY A 110 1.98 5.07 10.72
C GLY A 110 1.71 3.84 11.58
N SER A 111 0.62 3.13 11.28
CA SER A 111 0.14 1.97 12.04
C SER A 111 0.67 0.61 11.52
N ASN A 112 1.51 0.62 10.48
CA ASN A 112 2.08 -0.60 9.90
C ASN A 112 3.02 -1.32 10.88
N THR A 113 2.84 -2.64 11.03
CA THR A 113 3.67 -3.48 11.92
C THR A 113 4.53 -4.52 11.19
N VAL A 114 4.46 -4.53 9.85
CA VAL A 114 5.18 -5.47 9.00
C VAL A 114 6.28 -4.74 8.24
N THR A 115 7.51 -5.21 8.38
CA THR A 115 8.67 -4.67 7.64
C THR A 115 9.32 -5.76 6.80
N ILE A 116 9.43 -5.55 5.50
CA ILE A 116 10.21 -6.36 4.57
C ILE A 116 11.49 -5.57 4.29
N THR A 117 12.65 -6.17 4.54
CA THR A 117 13.92 -5.45 4.41
C THR A 117 15.02 -6.29 3.79
N ASN A 118 15.85 -5.61 3.00
CA ASN A 118 17.11 -6.11 2.49
C ASN A 118 18.18 -5.00 2.54
N SER A 119 19.42 -5.34 2.20
CA SER A 119 20.52 -4.39 2.03
C SER A 119 21.32 -4.78 0.80
N LEU A 120 20.86 -4.36 -0.38
CA LEU A 120 21.43 -4.79 -1.66
C LEU A 120 21.47 -3.62 -2.63
N SER A 121 22.66 -3.27 -3.13
CA SER A 121 22.82 -2.26 -4.18
C SER A 121 22.59 -2.84 -5.58
N ALA A 122 22.27 -1.97 -6.55
CA ALA A 122 22.17 -2.34 -7.96
C ALA A 122 23.46 -2.94 -8.52
N ALA A 123 24.61 -2.41 -8.12
CA ALA A 123 25.92 -2.93 -8.54
C ALA A 123 26.12 -4.38 -8.07
N GLN A 124 25.79 -4.69 -6.81
CA GLN A 124 25.85 -6.05 -6.26
C GLN A 124 24.83 -6.99 -6.90
N ALA A 125 23.63 -6.48 -7.19
CA ALA A 125 22.55 -7.25 -7.79
C ALA A 125 22.69 -7.46 -9.31
N GLY A 126 23.56 -6.68 -9.96
CA GLY A 126 23.79 -6.65 -11.39
C GLY A 126 22.86 -5.71 -12.18
N ASN A 127 21.78 -5.20 -11.58
CA ASN A 127 20.96 -4.11 -12.12
C ASN A 127 20.00 -3.53 -11.06
N ASN A 128 19.32 -2.43 -11.41
CA ASN A 128 18.38 -1.75 -10.51
C ASN A 128 17.21 -2.65 -10.06
N ASP A 129 16.53 -3.34 -10.99
CA ASP A 129 15.39 -4.20 -10.65
C ASP A 129 15.79 -5.30 -9.64
N LYS A 130 16.91 -5.99 -9.89
CA LYS A 130 17.41 -7.07 -9.03
C LYS A 130 17.83 -6.60 -7.64
N SER A 131 18.03 -5.30 -7.42
CA SER A 131 18.30 -4.76 -6.08
C SER A 131 17.04 -4.53 -5.25
N GLY A 132 15.86 -4.56 -5.87
CA GLY A 132 14.57 -4.35 -5.21
C GLY A 132 14.38 -5.29 -4.02
N THR A 133 14.04 -4.75 -2.85
CA THR A 133 13.64 -5.56 -1.68
C THR A 133 12.34 -6.32 -1.97
N VAL A 134 11.37 -5.62 -2.56
CA VAL A 134 10.18 -6.22 -3.17
C VAL A 134 10.19 -5.91 -4.66
N ARG A 135 9.99 -6.94 -5.48
CA ARG A 135 10.02 -6.86 -6.94
C ARG A 135 8.72 -7.38 -7.52
N ILE A 136 8.08 -6.57 -8.35
CA ILE A 136 6.90 -6.95 -9.14
C ILE A 136 7.40 -7.27 -10.54
N GLY A 137 7.32 -8.54 -10.94
CA GLY A 137 7.82 -9.03 -12.22
C GLY A 137 7.03 -8.51 -13.40
N GLY A 138 7.64 -8.58 -14.60
CA GLY A 138 7.12 -7.99 -15.84
C GLY A 138 5.75 -8.50 -16.32
N SER A 139 5.24 -9.58 -15.73
CA SER A 139 3.93 -10.15 -16.04
C SER A 139 2.92 -10.03 -14.87
N ALA A 140 3.33 -9.49 -13.72
CA ALA A 140 2.54 -9.44 -12.50
C ALA A 140 1.64 -8.19 -12.44
N THR A 141 0.71 -8.06 -13.38
CA THR A 141 -0.29 -6.98 -13.37
C THR A 141 -1.37 -7.20 -12.31
N GLY A 142 -2.04 -6.13 -11.86
CA GLY A 142 -3.12 -6.18 -10.87
C GLY A 142 -2.65 -6.44 -9.44
N VAL A 143 -1.34 -6.31 -9.17
CA VAL A 143 -0.78 -6.53 -7.84
C VAL A 143 -1.10 -5.35 -6.92
N ALA A 144 -1.48 -5.65 -5.67
CA ALA A 144 -1.77 -4.66 -4.65
C ALA A 144 -1.06 -4.97 -3.33
N LEU A 145 -0.36 -3.97 -2.79
CA LEU A 145 0.32 -4.03 -1.49
C LEU A 145 -0.36 -3.10 -0.50
N TYR A 146 -0.68 -3.61 0.69
CA TYR A 146 -1.38 -2.88 1.74
C TYR A 146 -0.60 -2.91 3.05
N ASN A 147 -0.37 -1.75 3.65
CA ASN A 147 0.12 -1.62 5.03
C ASN A 147 1.48 -2.31 5.30
N LEU A 148 2.39 -2.25 4.33
CA LEU A 148 3.74 -2.80 4.42
C LEU A 148 4.77 -1.69 4.57
N ASN A 149 5.80 -1.91 5.40
CA ASN A 149 7.04 -1.17 5.32
C ASN A 149 8.02 -1.97 4.44
N ILE A 150 8.54 -1.35 3.39
CA ILE A 150 9.48 -1.95 2.44
C ILE A 150 10.75 -1.10 2.46
N ALA A 151 11.87 -1.70 2.83
CA ALA A 151 13.10 -0.97 3.13
C ALA A 151 14.32 -1.59 2.46
N ASN A 152 15.06 -0.80 1.69
CA ASN A 152 16.44 -1.14 1.32
C ASN A 152 17.41 -0.34 2.20
N THR A 153 18.15 -1.05 3.03
CA THR A 153 18.99 -0.48 4.10
C THR A 153 20.45 -0.28 3.69
N TYR A 154 20.79 -0.44 2.40
CA TYR A 154 22.14 -0.20 1.88
C TYR A 154 22.67 1.21 2.23
N GLY A 155 21.78 2.21 2.20
CA GLY A 155 22.10 3.58 2.58
C GLY A 155 22.76 4.40 1.46
N LYS A 156 23.50 5.43 1.84
CA LYS A 156 24.15 6.37 0.91
C LYS A 156 25.30 5.69 0.15
N GLY A 157 25.42 5.98 -1.14
CA GLY A 157 26.61 5.68 -1.94
C GLY A 157 26.38 4.81 -3.17
N ALA A 158 25.21 4.19 -3.30
CA ALA A 158 24.80 3.49 -4.53
C ALA A 158 23.28 3.43 -4.64
N GLN A 159 22.79 3.14 -5.85
CA GLN A 159 21.39 2.81 -6.11
C GLN A 159 21.00 1.55 -5.32
N ALA A 160 19.89 1.62 -4.60
CA ALA A 160 19.41 0.50 -3.79
C ALA A 160 17.88 0.56 -3.65
N ILE A 161 17.19 -0.25 -4.45
CA ILE A 161 15.74 -0.15 -4.62
C ILE A 161 15.02 -0.83 -3.45
N ALA A 162 14.04 -0.14 -2.86
CA ALA A 162 13.10 -0.75 -1.91
C ALA A 162 12.00 -1.50 -2.66
N LEU A 163 11.31 -0.81 -3.58
CA LEU A 163 10.22 -1.38 -4.39
C LEU A 163 10.52 -1.20 -5.88
N SER A 164 10.57 -2.32 -6.63
CA SER A 164 10.69 -2.33 -8.09
C SER A 164 9.38 -2.80 -8.72
N VAL A 165 8.79 -1.98 -9.59
CA VAL A 165 7.52 -2.28 -10.27
C VAL A 165 7.74 -2.33 -11.79
N GLN A 166 7.72 -3.55 -12.35
CA GLN A 166 8.01 -3.79 -13.77
C GLN A 166 6.77 -4.09 -14.61
N ALA A 167 5.55 -3.95 -14.08
CA ALA A 167 4.35 -4.35 -14.80
C ALA A 167 3.07 -3.59 -14.43
N GLY A 168 2.25 -3.37 -15.46
CA GLY A 168 0.79 -3.36 -15.38
C GLY A 168 0.14 -2.34 -14.45
N GLN A 169 -1.10 -2.66 -14.03
CA GLN A 169 -1.85 -1.96 -12.99
C GLN A 169 -1.30 -2.36 -11.62
N PHE A 170 -0.74 -1.42 -10.86
CA PHE A 170 -0.16 -1.69 -9.55
C PHE A 170 -0.67 -0.73 -8.48
N GLY A 171 -1.09 -1.27 -7.33
CA GLY A 171 -1.59 -0.48 -6.20
C GLY A 171 -0.70 -0.59 -4.96
N CYS A 172 -0.39 0.55 -4.35
CA CYS A 172 0.35 0.65 -3.10
C CYS A 172 -0.44 1.52 -2.11
N TYR A 173 -0.89 0.91 -1.02
CA TYR A 173 -1.92 1.46 -0.16
C TYR A 173 -1.44 1.52 1.30
N ALA A 174 -1.24 2.73 1.82
CA ALA A 174 -0.67 2.95 3.15
C ALA A 174 0.63 2.21 3.43
N CYS A 175 1.51 2.11 2.43
CA CYS A 175 2.83 1.52 2.59
C CYS A 175 3.87 2.58 2.99
N LYS A 176 4.97 2.14 3.61
CA LYS A 176 6.21 2.93 3.77
C LYS A 176 7.28 2.38 2.85
N LEU A 177 7.80 3.19 1.95
CA LEU A 177 8.93 2.85 1.08
C LEU A 177 10.15 3.64 1.57
N THR A 178 11.22 2.94 1.96
CA THR A 178 12.39 3.58 2.58
C THR A 178 13.71 3.18 1.96
N GLY A 179 14.57 4.17 1.72
CA GLY A 179 15.85 4.01 1.06
C GLY A 179 16.67 5.31 1.06
N TYR A 180 17.61 5.44 0.14
CA TYR A 180 18.44 6.65 -0.01
C TYR A 180 18.53 7.09 -1.48
N GLN A 181 19.20 6.31 -2.32
CA GLN A 181 19.23 6.53 -3.77
C GLN A 181 18.36 5.47 -4.45
N ASP A 182 17.49 5.89 -5.36
CA ASP A 182 16.63 5.02 -6.16
C ASP A 182 15.61 4.19 -5.33
N THR A 183 15.00 4.76 -4.28
CA THR A 183 14.08 4.03 -3.38
C THR A 183 12.92 3.32 -4.09
N LEU A 184 12.22 4.00 -5.00
CA LEU A 184 11.10 3.48 -5.76
C LEU A 184 11.40 3.48 -7.26
N LEU A 185 11.56 2.28 -7.82
CA LEU A 185 11.61 2.05 -9.27
C LEU A 185 10.19 1.80 -9.80
N ALA A 186 9.48 2.87 -10.12
CA ALA A 186 8.21 2.84 -10.83
C ALA A 186 8.46 2.65 -12.33
N ASN A 187 8.87 1.46 -12.78
CA ASN A 187 9.44 1.33 -14.12
C ASN A 187 8.40 1.28 -15.25
N LYS A 188 7.33 0.50 -15.12
CA LYS A 188 6.39 0.23 -16.22
C LYS A 188 4.94 0.11 -15.75
N GLY A 189 4.00 0.55 -16.57
CA GLY A 189 2.55 0.40 -16.35
C GLY A 189 1.89 1.55 -15.57
N THR A 190 0.60 1.41 -15.28
CA THR A 190 -0.16 2.40 -14.50
C THR A 190 -0.11 2.08 -13.01
N GLN A 191 0.30 3.04 -12.19
CA GLN A 191 0.59 2.77 -10.78
C GLN A 191 -0.07 3.80 -9.86
N PHE A 192 -0.61 3.34 -8.75
CA PHE A 192 -1.29 4.17 -7.77
C PHE A 192 -0.63 4.01 -6.40
N TYR A 193 -0.29 5.14 -5.76
CA TYR A 193 0.29 5.20 -4.42
C TYR A 193 -0.58 6.10 -3.55
N GLY A 194 -1.43 5.51 -2.72
CA GLY A 194 -2.40 6.23 -1.89
C GLY A 194 -2.02 6.17 -0.42
N ARG A 195 -2.11 7.32 0.26
CA ARG A 195 -1.90 7.42 1.72
C ARG A 195 -0.58 6.80 2.17
N SER A 196 0.47 6.88 1.35
CA SER A 196 1.73 6.19 1.56
C SER A 196 2.81 7.16 2.07
N TYR A 197 3.92 6.59 2.50
CA TYR A 197 5.12 7.32 2.86
C TYR A 197 6.27 6.84 1.98
N ILE A 198 6.99 7.76 1.35
CA ILE A 198 8.13 7.45 0.47
C ILE A 198 9.28 8.37 0.88
N ASN A 199 10.45 7.81 1.18
CA ASN A 199 11.63 8.61 1.52
C ASN A 199 12.86 8.27 0.69
N GLY A 200 13.78 9.24 0.65
CA GLY A 200 15.07 9.10 0.00
C GLY A 200 15.76 10.46 -0.16
N ALA A 201 16.84 10.48 -0.92
CA ALA A 201 17.65 11.66 -1.18
C ALA A 201 17.84 11.87 -2.68
N THR A 202 18.31 10.86 -3.41
CA THR A 202 18.69 10.99 -4.83
C THR A 202 17.78 10.14 -5.70
N ASP A 203 17.10 10.78 -6.65
CA ASP A 203 16.29 10.13 -7.69
C ASP A 203 15.31 9.09 -7.12
N PHE A 204 14.79 9.32 -5.91
CA PHE A 204 14.21 8.24 -5.12
C PHE A 204 12.80 7.83 -5.57
N ILE A 205 12.22 8.53 -6.55
CA ILE A 205 11.05 8.11 -7.32
C ILE A 205 11.42 8.20 -8.82
N PHE A 206 11.63 7.06 -9.47
CA PHE A 206 12.17 7.03 -10.83
C PHE A 206 11.64 5.84 -11.66
N GLY A 207 11.85 5.89 -12.97
CA GLY A 207 11.41 4.88 -13.93
C GLY A 207 11.16 5.45 -15.32
N GLN A 208 10.86 4.61 -16.32
CA GLN A 208 10.89 5.03 -17.74
C GLN A 208 9.54 4.94 -18.46
N GLU A 209 8.76 3.89 -18.21
CA GLU A 209 7.59 3.50 -19.01
C GLU A 209 6.29 3.45 -18.18
N SER A 210 6.28 4.10 -17.01
CA SER A 210 5.10 4.12 -16.12
C SER A 210 4.38 5.46 -16.16
N SER A 211 3.08 5.39 -15.89
CA SER A 211 2.26 6.54 -15.56
C SER A 211 1.77 6.35 -14.12
N ILE A 212 2.13 7.27 -13.22
CA ILE A 212 1.92 7.10 -11.78
C ILE A 212 1.12 8.24 -11.17
N TRP A 213 0.23 7.88 -10.25
CA TRP A 213 -0.52 8.80 -9.40
C TRP A 213 -0.18 8.55 -7.94
N ILE A 214 0.43 9.54 -7.30
CA ILE A 214 0.74 9.53 -5.86
C ILE A 214 -0.19 10.53 -5.19
N THR A 215 -0.99 10.10 -4.20
CA THR A 215 -1.92 11.00 -3.51
C THR A 215 -2.03 10.76 -2.02
N LYS A 216 -2.40 11.81 -1.28
CA LYS A 216 -2.56 11.81 0.18
C LYS A 216 -1.33 11.28 0.91
N SER A 217 -0.16 11.41 0.30
CA SER A 217 1.07 10.74 0.71
C SER A 217 2.05 11.73 1.32
N THR A 218 3.01 11.19 2.08
CA THR A 218 4.15 11.95 2.60
C THR A 218 5.40 11.57 1.81
N ILE A 219 6.03 12.56 1.20
CA ILE A 219 7.27 12.43 0.47
C ILE A 219 8.37 13.11 1.30
N GLU A 220 9.28 12.33 1.88
CA GLU A 220 10.27 12.82 2.83
C GLU A 220 11.69 12.75 2.28
N THR A 221 12.33 13.91 2.16
CA THR A 221 13.73 14.04 1.79
C THR A 221 14.63 13.84 3.02
N VAL A 222 15.63 12.95 2.92
CA VAL A 222 16.53 12.62 4.04
C VAL A 222 17.91 13.28 3.91
N ALA A 223 18.19 13.91 2.77
CA ALA A 223 19.37 14.70 2.47
C ALA A 223 19.13 15.52 1.19
N SER A 224 20.05 16.42 0.85
CA SER A 224 20.02 17.14 -0.42
C SER A 224 20.02 16.19 -1.62
N GLY A 225 19.21 16.49 -2.63
CA GLY A 225 19.12 15.69 -3.84
C GLY A 225 17.87 15.99 -4.68
N TYR A 226 17.28 14.93 -5.25
CA TYR A 226 16.21 15.01 -6.25
C TYR A 226 15.09 14.04 -5.89
N ILE A 227 13.85 14.54 -5.83
CA ILE A 227 12.71 13.69 -5.50
C ILE A 227 12.37 12.75 -6.66
N THR A 228 12.23 13.31 -7.86
CA THR A 228 11.84 12.55 -9.04
C THR A 228 12.93 12.51 -10.11
N ALA A 229 13.02 11.38 -10.81
CA ALA A 229 13.82 11.22 -12.01
C ALA A 229 13.03 10.44 -13.07
N SER A 230 12.12 11.14 -13.77
CA SER A 230 11.37 10.54 -14.87
C SER A 230 12.32 10.27 -16.05
N GLY A 231 12.34 9.01 -16.48
CA GLY A 231 13.10 8.51 -17.62
C GLY A 231 12.24 8.34 -18.88
N ARG A 232 11.12 9.04 -18.98
CA ARG A 232 10.29 9.08 -20.20
C ARG A 232 11.13 9.61 -21.38
N SER A 233 11.21 8.83 -22.45
CA SER A 233 12.12 9.05 -23.58
C SER A 233 11.44 9.37 -24.92
N SER A 234 10.11 9.44 -24.95
CA SER A 234 9.32 9.75 -26.15
C SER A 234 8.08 10.55 -25.78
N ASP A 235 7.37 11.08 -26.78
CA ASP A 235 6.14 11.83 -26.57
C ASP A 235 4.89 10.96 -26.31
N ASP A 236 4.98 10.01 -25.38
CA ASP A 236 3.86 9.14 -24.97
C ASP A 236 2.82 9.86 -24.08
N ALA A 237 1.82 9.16 -23.54
CA ALA A 237 0.80 9.75 -22.66
C ALA A 237 1.11 9.66 -21.15
N ASN A 238 2.28 9.14 -20.75
CA ASN A 238 2.60 8.84 -19.36
C ASN A 238 2.91 10.10 -18.53
N TYR A 239 2.46 10.13 -17.28
CA TYR A 239 2.74 11.20 -16.33
C TYR A 239 3.23 10.65 -15.01
N TYR A 240 4.10 11.39 -14.34
CA TYR A 240 4.21 11.29 -12.89
C TYR A 240 3.41 12.44 -12.29
N VAL A 241 2.36 12.14 -11.52
CA VAL A 241 1.59 13.16 -10.80
C VAL A 241 1.62 12.89 -9.31
N ILE A 242 2.11 13.87 -8.57
CA ILE A 242 2.08 13.93 -7.11
C ILE A 242 1.01 14.94 -6.73
N ASP A 243 -0.13 14.43 -6.28
CA ASP A 243 -1.34 15.20 -5.97
C ASP A 243 -1.62 15.17 -4.46
N ASN A 244 -2.14 16.26 -3.90
CA ASN A 244 -2.65 16.33 -2.52
C ASN A 244 -1.74 15.66 -1.49
N SER A 245 -0.43 15.94 -1.60
CA SER A 245 0.61 15.28 -0.82
C SER A 245 1.43 16.29 -0.03
N THR A 246 2.14 15.81 0.98
CA THR A 246 3.06 16.63 1.77
C THR A 246 4.50 16.28 1.42
N ILE A 247 5.26 17.26 0.96
CA ILE A 247 6.68 17.15 0.66
C ILE A 247 7.43 17.85 1.79
N LYS A 248 8.24 17.10 2.52
CA LYS A 248 8.98 17.62 3.69
C LYS A 248 10.37 16.99 3.80
N GLY A 249 11.08 17.32 4.86
CA GLY A 249 12.32 16.65 5.25
C GLY A 249 13.48 17.62 5.36
N THR A 250 14.67 17.14 5.03
CA THR A 250 15.94 17.83 5.27
C THR A 250 16.75 17.98 3.99
N GLY A 251 17.74 18.87 4.03
CA GLY A 251 18.60 19.16 2.89
C GLY A 251 17.98 20.16 1.91
N SER A 252 18.75 20.46 0.86
CA SER A 252 18.34 21.31 -0.25
C SER A 252 17.99 20.41 -1.43
N CYS A 253 16.71 20.34 -1.75
CA CYS A 253 16.17 19.35 -2.67
C CYS A 253 15.45 20.00 -3.86
N TYR A 254 15.51 19.31 -4.99
CA TYR A 254 14.72 19.62 -6.17
C TYR A 254 13.52 18.67 -6.26
N LEU A 255 12.42 19.16 -6.81
CA LEU A 255 11.24 18.35 -7.18
C LEU A 255 11.60 17.25 -8.17
N GLY A 256 12.57 17.49 -9.05
CA GLY A 256 13.14 16.46 -9.90
C GLY A 256 14.22 16.94 -10.88
N ARG A 257 14.71 15.97 -11.65
CA ARG A 257 15.62 16.17 -12.79
C ARG A 257 15.36 15.16 -13.92
N PRO A 258 15.61 15.52 -15.19
CA PRO A 258 15.19 14.71 -16.34
C PRO A 258 16.16 13.58 -16.66
N TRP A 259 15.89 12.36 -16.18
CA TRP A 259 16.74 11.21 -16.55
C TRP A 259 16.75 10.99 -18.07
N ARG A 260 15.64 11.29 -18.77
CA ARG A 260 15.56 11.31 -20.24
C ARG A 260 14.87 12.57 -20.75
N GLU A 261 15.02 12.81 -22.05
CA GLU A 261 14.69 14.07 -22.75
C GLU A 261 13.22 14.48 -22.68
N TYR A 262 12.32 13.53 -22.47
CA TYR A 262 10.86 13.72 -22.43
C TYR A 262 10.30 13.58 -21.01
N ALA A 263 11.13 13.74 -19.97
CA ALA A 263 10.72 13.64 -18.58
C ALA A 263 9.49 14.50 -18.29
N ARG A 264 8.48 13.90 -17.65
CA ARG A 264 7.20 14.56 -17.36
C ARG A 264 6.72 14.31 -15.95
N VAL A 265 6.69 15.36 -15.14
CA VAL A 265 6.34 15.31 -13.72
C VAL A 265 5.49 16.52 -13.35
N VAL A 266 4.45 16.30 -12.55
CA VAL A 266 3.58 17.34 -12.00
C VAL A 266 3.48 17.20 -10.49
N PHE A 267 3.69 18.30 -9.77
CA PHE A 267 3.29 18.44 -8.37
C PHE A 267 2.07 19.34 -8.30
N GLN A 268 0.97 18.85 -7.74
CA GLN A 268 -0.28 19.62 -7.68
C GLN A 268 -0.99 19.47 -6.34
N ASN A 269 -1.72 20.52 -5.94
CA ASN A 269 -2.52 20.56 -4.70
C ASN A 269 -1.73 20.15 -3.45
N SER A 270 -0.41 20.29 -3.47
CA SER A 270 0.49 19.69 -2.49
C SER A 270 1.13 20.75 -1.60
N ASN A 271 1.51 20.36 -0.38
CA ASN A 271 2.29 21.23 0.50
C ASN A 271 3.78 20.96 0.31
N LEU A 272 4.51 21.95 -0.21
CA LEU A 272 5.94 21.90 -0.45
C LEU A 272 6.68 22.59 0.70
N GLY A 273 7.44 21.82 1.48
CA GLY A 273 8.24 22.30 2.59
C GLY A 273 9.43 23.16 2.16
N SER A 274 10.06 23.83 3.14
CA SER A 274 11.21 24.73 2.93
C SER A 274 12.48 24.03 2.45
N ASN A 275 12.51 22.70 2.45
CA ASN A 275 13.58 21.88 1.89
C ASN A 275 13.62 21.95 0.36
N ILE A 276 12.56 22.42 -0.31
CA ILE A 276 12.56 22.62 -1.77
C ILE A 276 13.23 23.94 -2.12
N VAL A 277 14.27 23.87 -2.94
CA VAL A 277 15.03 25.05 -3.37
C VAL A 277 14.22 25.93 -4.32
N ALA A 278 14.53 27.22 -4.36
CA ALA A 278 13.77 28.19 -5.14
C ALA A 278 13.71 27.87 -6.65
N ALA A 279 14.78 27.28 -7.20
CA ALA A 279 14.85 26.81 -8.58
C ALA A 279 13.82 25.71 -8.90
N GLY A 280 13.38 24.94 -7.90
CA GLY A 280 12.39 23.85 -8.00
C GLY A 280 12.92 22.60 -8.70
N TRP A 281 13.47 22.75 -9.90
CA TRP A 281 13.90 21.67 -10.78
C TRP A 281 15.37 21.86 -11.20
N LYS A 282 16.02 20.79 -11.64
CA LYS A 282 17.42 20.81 -12.11
C LYS A 282 17.52 20.15 -13.47
N ASN A 283 18.40 20.66 -14.34
CA ASN A 283 18.85 19.94 -15.53
C ASN A 283 19.50 18.60 -15.12
N TRP A 284 19.59 17.64 -16.04
CA TRP A 284 20.17 16.34 -15.68
C TRP A 284 21.66 16.48 -15.30
N ASN A 285 22.45 17.07 -16.18
CA ASN A 285 23.78 17.61 -15.92
C ASN A 285 24.13 18.66 -16.99
N ASP A 286 25.32 19.26 -16.92
CA ASP A 286 25.70 20.35 -17.83
C ASP A 286 25.99 19.86 -19.26
N ASP A 287 26.53 18.65 -19.42
CA ASP A 287 26.83 18.03 -20.72
C ASP A 287 25.58 17.51 -21.43
N THR A 288 24.57 17.13 -20.66
CA THR A 288 23.32 16.53 -21.13
C THR A 288 22.16 17.11 -20.32
N PRO A 289 21.73 18.36 -20.60
CA PRO A 289 20.72 19.02 -19.78
C PRO A 289 19.35 18.33 -19.78
N ASN A 290 18.98 17.72 -20.92
CA ASN A 290 17.69 17.07 -21.15
C ASN A 290 16.48 17.96 -20.85
N THR A 291 16.50 19.25 -21.19
CA THR A 291 15.42 20.20 -20.85
C THR A 291 14.54 20.63 -22.03
N ALA A 292 14.83 20.16 -23.25
CA ALA A 292 14.16 20.67 -24.46
C ALA A 292 12.69 20.20 -24.62
N HIS A 293 12.36 19.00 -24.12
CA HIS A 293 11.04 18.37 -24.30
C HIS A 293 10.38 17.96 -22.97
N VAL A 294 10.93 18.45 -21.86
CA VAL A 294 10.39 18.13 -20.53
C VAL A 294 9.10 18.87 -20.27
N PHE A 295 8.27 18.29 -19.41
CA PHE A 295 7.15 19.00 -18.81
C PHE A 295 7.23 18.87 -17.29
N TYR A 296 7.63 19.96 -16.64
CA TYR A 296 7.68 20.08 -15.20
C TYR A 296 6.65 21.09 -14.72
N GLY A 297 5.52 20.57 -14.29
CA GLY A 297 4.36 21.35 -13.92
C GLY A 297 4.19 21.49 -12.41
N GLU A 298 3.77 22.67 -11.98
CA GLU A 298 3.29 22.90 -10.62
C GLU A 298 1.90 23.56 -10.66
N TYR A 299 0.96 23.05 -9.86
CA TYR A 299 -0.41 23.60 -9.79
C TYR A 299 -0.92 23.70 -8.35
N ASN A 300 -1.36 24.88 -7.92
CA ASN A 300 -2.03 25.07 -6.63
C ASN A 300 -1.28 24.44 -5.44
N ASN A 301 0.06 24.51 -5.47
CA ASN A 301 0.88 24.05 -4.35
C ASN A 301 0.97 25.15 -3.28
N SER A 302 1.08 24.74 -2.02
CA SER A 302 1.23 25.62 -0.86
C SER A 302 2.55 25.34 -0.12
N GLY A 303 2.87 26.13 0.91
CA GLY A 303 4.07 25.94 1.74
C GLY A 303 5.28 26.74 1.25
N ALA A 304 6.33 26.77 2.08
CA ALA A 304 7.51 27.62 1.85
C ALA A 304 8.31 27.26 0.59
N GLY A 305 8.19 26.02 0.10
CA GLY A 305 8.81 25.52 -1.11
C GLY A 305 7.96 25.67 -2.37
N ALA A 306 6.75 26.25 -2.27
CA ALA A 306 5.83 26.41 -3.39
C ALA A 306 6.41 27.31 -4.51
N TRP A 307 5.68 27.35 -5.62
CA TRP A 307 6.05 28.11 -6.81
C TRP A 307 6.43 29.56 -6.48
N ASN A 308 7.46 30.06 -7.14
CA ASN A 308 7.86 31.46 -7.07
C ASN A 308 8.61 31.85 -8.36
N SER A 309 8.90 33.15 -8.52
CA SER A 309 9.53 33.71 -9.72
C SER A 309 10.97 33.25 -9.99
N LYS A 310 11.60 32.46 -9.09
CA LYS A 310 12.97 31.94 -9.25
C LYS A 310 13.02 30.53 -9.82
N ARG A 311 11.87 29.94 -10.18
CA ARG A 311 11.83 28.64 -10.87
C ARG A 311 12.64 28.70 -12.17
N VAL A 312 13.27 27.57 -12.50
CA VAL A 312 13.99 27.43 -13.77
C VAL A 312 13.06 27.67 -14.96
N SER A 313 13.60 28.21 -16.06
CA SER A 313 12.81 28.64 -17.23
C SER A 313 12.08 27.52 -17.97
N PHE A 314 12.49 26.25 -17.77
CA PHE A 314 11.83 25.07 -18.35
C PHE A 314 10.79 24.43 -17.40
N ALA A 315 10.43 25.11 -16.31
CA ALA A 315 9.31 24.73 -15.46
C ALA A 315 8.06 25.57 -15.80
N THR A 316 6.89 25.01 -15.54
CA THR A 316 5.60 25.59 -15.92
C THR A 316 4.70 25.77 -14.69
N GLU A 317 4.28 27.01 -14.45
CA GLU A 317 3.14 27.29 -13.57
C GLU A 317 1.86 26.94 -14.33
N MET A 318 1.16 25.92 -13.86
CA MET A 318 -0.03 25.42 -14.53
C MET A 318 -1.28 26.25 -14.16
N SER A 319 -2.25 26.32 -15.06
CA SER A 319 -3.55 26.98 -14.82
C SER A 319 -4.67 26.02 -14.42
N SER A 320 -4.47 24.71 -14.59
CA SER A 320 -5.41 23.65 -14.20
C SER A 320 -4.67 22.38 -13.76
N PRO A 321 -5.28 21.52 -12.91
CA PRO A 321 -4.66 20.28 -12.50
C PRO A 321 -4.77 19.20 -13.58
N ILE A 322 -3.89 18.20 -13.53
CA ILE A 322 -4.06 16.94 -14.26
C ILE A 322 -5.03 16.05 -13.49
N SER A 323 -5.96 15.41 -14.21
CA SER A 323 -6.92 14.49 -13.62
C SER A 323 -6.34 13.07 -13.48
N ILE A 324 -6.78 12.33 -12.46
CA ILE A 324 -6.33 10.94 -12.27
C ILE A 324 -6.67 10.03 -13.46
N SER A 325 -7.78 10.28 -14.16
CA SER A 325 -8.16 9.52 -15.35
C SER A 325 -7.23 9.79 -16.54
N THR A 326 -6.68 11.00 -16.66
CA THR A 326 -5.62 11.30 -17.64
C THR A 326 -4.37 10.45 -17.38
N VAL A 327 -4.03 10.23 -16.11
CA VAL A 327 -2.80 9.53 -15.72
C VAL A 327 -2.97 8.01 -15.77
N LEU A 328 -4.08 7.48 -15.26
CA LEU A 328 -4.28 6.04 -15.10
C LEU A 328 -5.20 5.41 -16.16
N GLY A 329 -5.87 6.22 -16.99
CA GLY A 329 -6.90 5.80 -17.94
C GLY A 329 -8.24 5.43 -17.28
N SER A 330 -8.20 4.60 -16.24
CA SER A 330 -9.35 4.21 -15.41
C SER A 330 -8.92 4.00 -13.97
N THR A 331 -9.84 4.29 -13.04
CA THR A 331 -9.65 4.07 -11.58
C THR A 331 -10.39 2.84 -11.07
N GLY A 332 -11.05 2.06 -11.93
CA GLY A 332 -11.87 0.90 -11.49
C GLY A 332 -11.08 -0.21 -10.79
N TRP A 333 -9.76 -0.24 -10.93
CA TRP A 333 -8.86 -1.18 -10.26
C TRP A 333 -8.23 -0.60 -8.97
N VAL A 334 -8.41 0.71 -8.74
CA VAL A 334 -7.89 1.42 -7.57
C VAL A 334 -8.85 1.21 -6.39
N ASP A 335 -8.30 0.92 -5.21
CA ASP A 335 -9.08 0.87 -3.97
C ASP A 335 -9.52 2.28 -3.58
N SER A 336 -10.81 2.56 -3.71
CA SER A 336 -11.39 3.89 -3.49
C SER A 336 -11.28 4.39 -2.05
N ALA A 337 -11.01 3.51 -1.07
CA ALA A 337 -10.76 3.93 0.31
C ALA A 337 -9.45 4.74 0.46
N PHE A 338 -8.55 4.63 -0.51
CA PHE A 338 -7.24 5.28 -0.51
C PHE A 338 -7.11 6.46 -1.49
N MET A 339 -8.14 6.69 -2.31
CA MET A 339 -8.27 7.89 -3.13
C MET A 339 -8.55 9.12 -2.27
#